data_AF-A0A0W7X3I6-F1
#
_entry.id   AF-A0A0W7X3I6-F1
#
_cell.length_a   1.000
_cell.length_b   1.000
_cell.length_c   1.000
_cell.angle_alpha   90.00
_cell.angle_beta   90.00
_cell.angle_gamma   90.00
#
_symmetry.space_group_name_H-M   'P 1'
#
loop_
_entity.id
_entity.type
_entity.pdbx_description
1 polymer ?
#
loop_
_entity_poly.entity_id
_entity_poly.type
_entity_poly.pdbx_seq_one_letter_code
_entity_poly.pdbx_strand_id
1 'polypeptide(L)'
;MTAPSLATAAEAAQLTPSFDAARLASELRAVTAHTWGAQRIHTYGGQAGQATTIDWRVLPLRSLGGDGERTDPGGPGPQVFAATRWLDLLPYLAEVLRSVPAPMNAVRLMALGPGAVSNPHRDPKYRLDRGMVRLHLPITTDPEAVLVLDGVEHCWQPGELWYGDFSREHLVRNTSRATRVHTVIDVLLTAELAAWFPACWQNLLTRGEVLLNHVTPAAILPWSSRLPYATRLPSGFADFDASAPLDGALLSARIDTEPDGVLTLTVAGRAFALAPVDGTEWRFSGWSEQRTLQPDGEGGLWLRVRRGRALADRRVPAAPRTP
;
A
#
# COMPACT_ATOMS: atom_id res chain seq x y z
N MET A 1 -13.87 -13.03 27.51
CA MET A 1 -13.15 -13.50 26.31
C MET A 1 -12.17 -12.41 25.91
N THR A 2 -10.88 -12.72 25.85
CA THR A 2 -9.82 -11.80 25.41
C THR A 2 -9.98 -11.45 23.92
N ALA A 3 -9.64 -10.23 23.53
CA ALA A 3 -9.67 -9.82 22.13
C ALA A 3 -8.68 -10.68 21.31
N PRO A 4 -9.04 -11.07 20.06
CA PRO A 4 -8.14 -11.84 19.21
C PRO A 4 -6.89 -11.02 18.87
N SER A 5 -5.73 -11.66 18.95
CA SER A 5 -4.42 -11.02 18.75
C SER A 5 -3.93 -11.20 17.31
N LEU A 6 -3.38 -10.13 16.73
CA LEU A 6 -2.64 -10.22 15.46
C LEU A 6 -1.39 -11.09 15.56
N ALA A 7 -0.78 -11.18 16.75
CA ALA A 7 0.44 -11.97 16.95
C ALA A 7 0.19 -13.48 16.83
N THR A 8 -1.04 -13.93 17.10
CA THR A 8 -1.44 -15.34 17.04
C THR A 8 -2.25 -15.67 15.80
N ALA A 9 -2.49 -14.69 14.92
CA ALA A 9 -3.19 -14.92 13.66
C ALA A 9 -2.33 -15.78 12.73
N ALA A 10 -2.97 -16.54 11.84
CA ALA A 10 -2.28 -17.17 10.73
C ALA A 10 -1.57 -16.10 9.87
N GLU A 11 -0.51 -16.49 9.20
CA GLU A 11 0.34 -15.61 8.40
C GLU A 11 -0.25 -15.30 7.03
N ALA A 12 -1.16 -16.14 6.53
CA ALA A 12 -1.80 -15.97 5.23
C ALA A 12 -3.26 -16.43 5.24
N ALA A 13 -4.04 -15.92 4.28
CA ALA A 13 -5.42 -16.32 4.05
C ALA A 13 -5.73 -16.38 2.56
N GLN A 14 -6.31 -17.48 2.10
CA GLN A 14 -6.98 -17.51 0.80
C GLN A 14 -8.27 -16.73 0.90
N LEU A 15 -8.45 -15.75 0.02
CA LEU A 15 -9.66 -14.94 -0.06
C LEU A 15 -10.71 -15.64 -0.93
N THR A 16 -11.98 -15.34 -0.68
CA THR A 16 -13.12 -16.00 -1.33
C THR A 16 -13.12 -15.90 -2.86
N PRO A 17 -12.79 -14.76 -3.50
CA PRO A 17 -12.80 -14.67 -4.96
C PRO A 17 -11.72 -15.52 -5.61
N SER A 18 -12.09 -16.17 -6.72
CA SER A 18 -11.17 -16.82 -7.65
C SER A 18 -11.34 -16.24 -9.05
N PHE A 19 -10.27 -16.23 -9.83
CA PHE A 19 -10.21 -15.67 -11.18
C PHE A 19 -9.78 -16.73 -12.20
N ASP A 20 -10.13 -16.53 -13.46
CA ASP A 20 -9.83 -17.43 -14.56
C ASP A 20 -8.32 -17.43 -14.86
N ALA A 21 -7.65 -18.48 -14.39
CA ALA A 21 -6.22 -18.67 -14.57
C ALA A 21 -5.80 -18.72 -16.05
N ALA A 22 -6.62 -19.30 -16.93
CA ALA A 22 -6.29 -19.43 -18.35
C ALA A 22 -6.33 -18.06 -19.05
N ARG A 23 -7.31 -17.20 -18.71
CA ARG A 23 -7.36 -15.82 -19.20
C ARG A 23 -6.17 -15.00 -18.70
N LEU A 24 -5.83 -15.09 -17.41
CA LEU A 24 -4.64 -14.42 -16.84
C LEU A 24 -3.36 -14.84 -17.56
N ALA A 25 -3.14 -16.14 -17.74
CA ALA A 25 -1.97 -16.67 -18.44
C ALA A 25 -1.94 -16.28 -19.92
N SER A 26 -3.11 -16.14 -20.55
CA SER A 26 -3.22 -15.67 -21.93
C SER A 26 -2.76 -14.21 -22.08
N GLU A 27 -3.22 -13.33 -21.20
CA GLU A 27 -2.84 -11.91 -21.22
C GLU A 27 -1.39 -11.68 -20.86
N LEU A 28 -0.84 -12.48 -19.94
CA LEU A 28 0.57 -12.39 -19.59
C LEU A 28 1.50 -12.43 -20.83
N ARG A 29 1.13 -13.19 -21.87
CA ARG A 29 1.89 -13.26 -23.13
C ARG A 29 2.02 -11.91 -23.84
N ALA A 30 1.06 -10.99 -23.68
CA ALA A 30 1.07 -9.67 -24.29
C ALA A 30 2.20 -8.78 -23.75
N VAL A 31 2.68 -9.06 -22.53
CA VAL A 31 3.68 -8.24 -21.84
C VAL A 31 5.00 -8.96 -21.59
N THR A 32 5.07 -10.29 -21.77
CA THR A 32 6.32 -11.06 -21.62
C THR A 32 7.28 -10.94 -22.81
N ALA A 33 6.82 -10.40 -23.95
CA ALA A 33 7.71 -10.07 -25.07
C ALA A 33 8.62 -8.87 -24.77
N HIS A 34 8.27 -8.06 -23.75
CA HIS A 34 9.07 -6.95 -23.28
C HIS A 34 10.00 -7.37 -22.13
N THR A 35 11.17 -6.74 -22.04
CA THR A 35 12.09 -6.97 -20.92
C THR A 35 11.62 -6.20 -19.70
N TRP A 36 11.30 -6.91 -18.62
CA TRP A 36 10.84 -6.29 -17.38
C TRP A 36 12.02 -5.74 -16.57
N GLY A 37 11.80 -4.63 -15.86
CA GLY A 37 12.82 -4.01 -15.03
C GLY A 37 13.21 -4.88 -13.84
N ALA A 38 14.45 -4.77 -13.35
CA ALA A 38 14.86 -5.41 -12.11
C ALA A 38 14.08 -4.84 -10.91
N GLN A 39 13.70 -5.72 -9.97
CA GLN A 39 13.07 -5.32 -8.71
C GLN A 39 13.97 -4.34 -7.96
N ARG A 40 13.36 -3.27 -7.46
CA ARG A 40 14.02 -2.25 -6.62
C ARG A 40 13.40 -2.23 -5.24
N ILE A 41 14.24 -2.04 -4.23
CA ILE A 41 13.78 -1.84 -2.85
C ILE A 41 13.21 -0.41 -2.74
N HIS A 42 12.18 -0.22 -1.94
CA HIS A 42 11.67 1.11 -1.63
C HIS A 42 12.33 1.66 -0.37
N THR A 43 12.79 2.91 -0.43
CA THR A 43 13.16 3.70 0.76
C THR A 43 12.14 4.83 0.93
N TYR A 44 11.56 4.95 2.14
CA TYR A 44 10.59 6.00 2.44
C TYR A 44 11.21 7.38 2.23
N GLY A 45 10.49 8.27 1.54
CA GLY A 45 11.03 9.56 1.08
C GLY A 45 11.05 9.75 -0.44
N GLY A 46 10.55 8.77 -1.20
CA GLY A 46 10.22 8.92 -2.63
C GLY A 46 11.32 8.47 -3.59
N GLN A 47 12.53 8.20 -3.10
CA GLN A 47 13.63 7.67 -3.92
C GLN A 47 13.51 6.15 -4.09
N ALA A 48 13.67 5.68 -5.33
CA ALA A 48 13.79 4.26 -5.62
C ALA A 48 15.17 3.76 -5.16
N GLY A 49 15.19 2.65 -4.43
CA GLY A 49 16.41 2.01 -3.96
C GLY A 49 17.14 1.25 -5.07
N GLN A 50 18.23 0.59 -4.68
CA GLN A 50 19.09 -0.15 -5.60
C GLN A 50 18.34 -1.32 -6.27
N ALA A 51 18.67 -1.57 -7.54
CA ALA A 51 18.18 -2.73 -8.27
C ALA A 51 18.84 -4.01 -7.73
N THR A 52 18.05 -5.08 -7.61
CA THR A 52 18.56 -6.38 -7.21
C THR A 52 19.39 -7.03 -8.32
N THR A 53 20.37 -7.86 -7.93
CA THR A 53 21.12 -8.74 -8.83
C THR A 53 20.43 -10.09 -9.04
N ILE A 54 19.40 -10.39 -8.23
CA ILE A 54 18.57 -11.58 -8.35
C ILE A 54 17.76 -11.49 -9.65
N ASP A 55 17.46 -12.61 -10.29
CA ASP A 55 16.52 -12.64 -11.41
C ASP A 55 15.07 -12.48 -10.94
N TRP A 56 14.78 -11.28 -10.44
CA TRP A 56 13.48 -10.86 -9.96
C TRP A 56 13.09 -9.60 -10.74
N ARG A 57 12.14 -9.77 -11.66
CA ARG A 57 11.71 -8.74 -12.59
C ARG A 57 10.32 -8.24 -12.27
N VAL A 58 10.07 -6.98 -12.58
CA VAL A 58 8.81 -6.30 -12.30
C VAL A 58 8.30 -5.51 -13.49
N LEU A 59 7.01 -5.67 -13.75
CA LEU A 59 6.24 -4.78 -14.62
C LEU A 59 5.20 -4.04 -13.77
N PRO A 60 5.33 -2.72 -13.58
CA PRO A 60 4.35 -1.96 -12.83
C PRO A 60 3.09 -1.76 -13.66
N LEU A 61 1.94 -2.16 -13.12
CA LEU A 61 0.62 -1.92 -13.70
C LEU A 61 -0.07 -0.70 -13.08
N ARG A 62 0.34 -0.36 -11.84
CA ARG A 62 -0.05 0.86 -11.14
C ARG A 62 1.11 1.32 -10.27
N SER A 63 1.52 2.57 -10.40
CA SER A 63 2.69 3.14 -9.73
C SER A 63 2.50 4.64 -9.48
N LEU A 64 3.41 5.26 -8.73
CA LEU A 64 3.43 6.70 -8.52
C LEU A 64 3.55 7.41 -9.88
N GLY A 65 2.60 8.31 -10.17
CA GLY A 65 2.51 9.04 -11.44
C GLY A 65 2.13 8.20 -12.65
N GLY A 66 1.84 6.90 -12.49
CA GLY A 66 1.63 6.00 -13.64
C GLY A 66 2.92 5.67 -14.39
N ASP A 67 4.07 5.84 -13.74
CA ASP A 67 5.38 5.53 -14.31
C ASP A 67 5.53 4.02 -14.61
N GLY A 68 5.58 3.70 -15.91
CA GLY A 68 5.75 2.34 -16.43
C GLY A 68 7.12 1.71 -16.19
N GLU A 69 8.10 2.48 -15.68
CA GLU A 69 9.45 2.01 -15.34
C GLU A 69 9.68 1.83 -13.83
N ARG A 70 8.74 2.30 -13.02
CA ARG A 70 8.86 2.30 -11.56
C ARG A 70 8.58 0.92 -10.95
N THR A 71 9.64 0.22 -10.63
CA THR A 71 9.60 -1.18 -10.14
C THR A 71 9.45 -1.31 -8.62
N ASP A 72 9.67 -0.25 -7.85
CA ASP A 72 9.45 -0.26 -6.40
C ASP A 72 7.96 -0.14 -6.04
N PRO A 73 7.51 -0.63 -4.85
CA PRO A 73 6.12 -0.49 -4.40
C PRO A 73 5.70 0.96 -4.11
N GLY A 74 6.62 1.93 -4.11
CA GLY A 74 6.33 3.30 -3.70
C GLY A 74 5.85 3.42 -2.25
N GLY A 75 5.24 4.56 -1.98
CA GLY A 75 4.74 4.97 -0.68
C GLY A 75 4.34 6.44 -0.71
N PRO A 76 4.17 7.07 0.44
CA PRO A 76 3.87 8.49 0.52
C PRO A 76 4.93 9.34 -0.16
N GLY A 77 4.48 10.21 -1.06
CA GLY A 77 5.34 11.09 -1.86
C GLY A 77 4.52 12.10 -2.64
N PRO A 78 5.16 12.91 -3.50
CA PRO A 78 4.51 14.06 -4.15
C PRO A 78 3.50 13.66 -5.23
N GLN A 79 3.50 12.40 -5.67
CA GLN A 79 2.66 11.93 -6.75
C GLN A 79 1.60 10.96 -6.22
N VAL A 80 0.44 10.94 -6.87
CA VAL A 80 -0.59 9.92 -6.62
C VAL A 80 -0.30 8.64 -7.40
N PHE A 81 -0.87 7.52 -6.97
CA PHE A 81 -0.81 6.29 -7.75
C PHE A 81 -1.76 6.38 -8.95
N ALA A 82 -1.28 5.97 -10.12
CA ALA A 82 -2.06 5.89 -11.36
C ALA A 82 -1.73 4.61 -12.13
N ALA A 83 -2.66 4.17 -12.98
CA ALA A 83 -2.42 3.04 -13.88
C ALA A 83 -1.26 3.38 -14.82
N THR A 84 -0.44 2.39 -15.13
CA THR A 84 0.60 2.53 -16.16
C THR A 84 0.03 2.09 -17.50
N ARG A 85 0.70 2.50 -18.59
CA ARG A 85 0.41 2.04 -19.96
C ARG A 85 0.41 0.51 -20.13
N TRP A 86 1.02 -0.23 -19.21
CA TRP A 86 1.07 -1.70 -19.28
C TRP A 86 -0.27 -2.34 -18.94
N LEU A 87 -1.11 -1.69 -18.13
CA LEU A 87 -2.42 -2.21 -17.77
C LEU A 87 -3.38 -2.26 -18.96
N ASP A 88 -3.22 -1.36 -19.94
CA ASP A 88 -4.05 -1.30 -21.15
C ASP A 88 -3.91 -2.56 -22.03
N LEU A 89 -2.81 -3.31 -21.86
CA LEU A 89 -2.55 -4.57 -22.57
C LEU A 89 -3.15 -5.80 -21.86
N LEU A 90 -3.74 -5.62 -20.67
CA LEU A 90 -4.20 -6.69 -19.78
C LEU A 90 -5.67 -6.45 -19.37
N PRO A 91 -6.63 -6.44 -20.32
CA PRO A 91 -8.01 -6.02 -20.04
C PRO A 91 -8.73 -6.90 -19.00
N TYR A 92 -8.47 -8.20 -18.96
CA TYR A 92 -9.00 -9.09 -17.93
C TYR A 92 -8.36 -8.81 -16.57
N LEU A 93 -7.04 -8.62 -16.51
CA LEU A 93 -6.42 -8.21 -15.24
C LEU A 93 -6.96 -6.84 -14.78
N ALA A 94 -7.21 -5.90 -15.68
CA ALA A 94 -7.85 -4.63 -15.36
C ALA A 94 -9.29 -4.82 -14.82
N GLU A 95 -10.06 -5.77 -15.36
CA GLU A 95 -11.36 -6.19 -14.82
C GLU A 95 -11.24 -6.76 -13.40
N VAL A 96 -10.29 -7.67 -13.18
CA VAL A 96 -9.99 -8.25 -11.85
C VAL A 96 -9.65 -7.14 -10.86
N LEU A 97 -8.77 -6.22 -11.22
CA LEU A 97 -8.39 -5.10 -10.35
C LEU A 97 -9.60 -4.21 -10.01
N ARG A 98 -10.48 -3.89 -10.98
CA ARG A 98 -11.71 -3.12 -10.70
C ARG A 98 -12.67 -3.82 -9.75
N SER A 99 -12.60 -5.15 -9.61
CA SER A 99 -13.46 -5.91 -8.69
C SER A 99 -13.02 -5.82 -7.23
N VAL A 100 -11.78 -5.42 -6.95
CA VAL A 100 -11.25 -5.29 -5.59
C VAL A 100 -11.87 -4.06 -4.91
N PRO A 101 -12.64 -4.22 -3.82
CA PRO A 101 -13.43 -3.14 -3.22
C PRO A 101 -12.58 -2.30 -2.27
N ALA A 102 -11.41 -1.84 -2.73
CA ALA A 102 -10.45 -1.11 -1.92
C ALA A 102 -9.64 -0.11 -2.75
N PRO A 103 -9.29 1.05 -2.18
CA PRO A 103 -8.31 1.95 -2.79
C PRO A 103 -6.97 1.23 -3.02
N MET A 104 -6.50 1.28 -4.26
CA MET A 104 -5.24 0.65 -4.67
C MET A 104 -4.06 1.61 -4.66
N ASN A 105 -2.95 1.15 -4.09
CA ASN A 105 -1.64 1.76 -4.23
C ASN A 105 -0.92 1.10 -5.42
N ALA A 106 0.15 0.33 -5.19
CA ALA A 106 0.93 -0.29 -6.25
C ALA A 106 0.29 -1.58 -6.75
N VAL A 107 0.36 -1.82 -8.05
CA VAL A 107 0.04 -3.11 -8.66
C VAL A 107 1.18 -3.50 -9.58
N ARG A 108 1.72 -4.70 -9.41
CA ARG A 108 2.94 -5.15 -10.08
C ARG A 108 2.81 -6.60 -10.51
N LEU A 109 3.18 -6.91 -11.75
CA LEU A 109 3.56 -8.28 -12.08
C LEU A 109 4.98 -8.50 -11.59
N MET A 110 5.20 -9.55 -10.81
CA MET A 110 6.50 -9.90 -10.26
C MET A 110 6.91 -11.29 -10.75
N ALA A 111 7.92 -11.33 -11.63
CA ALA A 111 8.50 -12.53 -12.18
C ALA A 111 9.74 -12.94 -11.38
N LEU A 112 9.75 -14.16 -10.86
CA LEU A 112 10.89 -14.77 -10.18
C LEU A 112 11.45 -15.87 -11.08
N GLY A 113 12.65 -15.65 -11.61
CA GLY A 113 13.30 -16.56 -12.56
C GLY A 113 13.85 -17.84 -11.92
N PRO A 114 14.31 -18.80 -12.74
CA PRO A 114 14.93 -20.03 -12.27
C PRO A 114 16.15 -19.78 -11.37
N GLY A 115 16.22 -20.48 -10.24
CA GLY A 115 17.30 -20.36 -9.26
C GLY A 115 17.28 -19.07 -8.43
N ALA A 116 16.31 -18.18 -8.63
CA ALA A 116 16.25 -16.91 -7.91
C ALA A 116 15.81 -17.10 -6.45
N VAL A 117 16.55 -16.50 -5.52
CA VAL A 117 16.26 -16.53 -4.08
C VAL A 117 16.40 -15.12 -3.51
N SER A 118 15.39 -14.63 -2.80
CA SER A 118 15.47 -13.36 -2.07
C SER A 118 16.09 -13.55 -0.70
N ASN A 119 16.72 -12.50 -0.18
CA ASN A 119 17.07 -12.46 1.24
C ASN A 119 15.80 -12.46 2.10
N PRO A 120 15.84 -13.06 3.31
CA PRO A 120 14.81 -12.86 4.32
C PRO A 120 14.64 -11.37 4.64
N HIS A 121 13.40 -10.89 4.67
CA HIS A 121 13.09 -9.50 4.99
C HIS A 121 11.68 -9.35 5.58
N ARG A 122 11.36 -8.12 5.98
CA ARG A 122 10.04 -7.74 6.49
C ARG A 122 9.61 -6.46 5.77
N ASP A 123 8.32 -6.34 5.52
CA ASP A 123 7.70 -5.13 5.00
C ASP A 123 6.71 -4.58 6.04
N PRO A 124 7.17 -3.80 7.05
CA PRO A 124 6.36 -3.44 8.22
C PRO A 124 5.07 -2.66 7.94
N LYS A 125 4.95 -2.06 6.74
CA LYS A 125 3.75 -1.32 6.34
C LYS A 125 2.55 -2.22 6.08
N TYR A 126 2.74 -3.44 5.56
CA TYR A 126 1.63 -4.34 5.22
C TYR A 126 1.17 -5.12 6.44
N ARG A 127 0.38 -4.45 7.28
CA ARG A 127 -0.20 -4.99 8.51
C ARG A 127 -1.65 -4.59 8.65
N LEU A 128 -2.45 -5.49 9.23
CA LEU A 128 -3.85 -5.23 9.52
C LEU A 128 -4.05 -4.08 10.52
N ASP A 129 -3.18 -3.92 11.54
CA ASP A 129 -3.24 -2.79 12.48
C ASP A 129 -2.85 -1.45 11.84
N ARG A 130 -2.24 -1.47 10.66
CA ARG A 130 -1.96 -0.29 9.84
C ARG A 130 -2.96 -0.11 8.71
N GLY A 131 -3.87 -1.06 8.50
CA GLY A 131 -4.89 -1.01 7.44
C GLY A 131 -4.30 -1.00 6.03
N MET A 132 -3.11 -1.54 5.83
CA MET A 132 -2.53 -1.77 4.50
C MET A 132 -2.30 -3.26 4.34
N VAL A 133 -2.72 -3.81 3.22
CA VAL A 133 -2.56 -5.24 2.92
C VAL A 133 -1.93 -5.43 1.55
N ARG A 134 -1.20 -6.52 1.41
CA ARG A 134 -0.65 -6.96 0.14
C ARG A 134 -1.33 -8.26 -0.24
N LEU A 135 -1.92 -8.26 -1.42
CA LEU A 135 -2.57 -9.41 -2.01
C LEU A 135 -1.69 -9.99 -3.11
N HIS A 136 -1.78 -11.30 -3.30
CA HIS A 136 -1.15 -12.01 -4.40
C HIS A 136 -2.20 -12.76 -5.21
N LEU A 137 -2.11 -12.61 -6.51
CA LEU A 137 -2.86 -13.39 -7.49
C LEU A 137 -1.83 -14.10 -8.38
N PRO A 138 -1.54 -15.39 -8.15
CA PRO A 138 -0.64 -16.17 -8.99
C PRO A 138 -1.18 -16.26 -10.42
N ILE A 139 -0.31 -16.13 -11.42
CA ILE A 139 -0.62 -16.34 -12.84
C ILE A 139 0.08 -17.60 -13.34
N THR A 140 1.39 -17.68 -13.12
CA THR A 140 2.19 -18.89 -13.35
C THR A 140 2.94 -19.23 -12.08
N THR A 141 2.90 -20.49 -11.69
CA THR A 141 3.62 -20.98 -10.51
C THR A 141 4.21 -22.36 -10.80
N ASP A 142 5.09 -22.80 -9.92
CA ASP A 142 5.68 -24.13 -9.93
C ASP A 142 5.77 -24.60 -8.46
N PRO A 143 5.56 -25.90 -8.16
CA PRO A 143 5.72 -26.42 -6.79
C PRO A 143 7.07 -26.10 -6.15
N GLU A 144 8.12 -25.91 -6.94
CA GLU A 144 9.47 -25.55 -6.49
C GLU A 144 9.68 -24.02 -6.37
N ALA A 145 8.66 -23.21 -6.68
CA ALA A 145 8.63 -21.76 -6.53
C ALA A 145 7.77 -21.34 -5.32
N VAL A 146 8.40 -21.25 -4.15
CA VAL A 146 7.71 -21.06 -2.87
C VAL A 146 7.95 -19.69 -2.25
N LEU A 147 6.96 -19.22 -1.50
CA LEU A 147 7.07 -18.17 -0.50
C LEU A 147 7.25 -18.84 0.86
N VAL A 148 8.31 -18.50 1.60
CA VAL A 148 8.40 -18.83 3.03
C VAL A 148 7.92 -17.59 3.78
N LEU A 149 6.84 -17.71 4.55
CA LEU A 149 6.25 -16.62 5.32
C LEU A 149 6.09 -17.08 6.77
N ASP A 150 6.75 -16.39 7.70
CA ASP A 150 6.74 -16.76 9.13
C ASP A 150 7.14 -18.23 9.39
N GLY A 151 8.07 -18.74 8.57
CA GLY A 151 8.54 -20.13 8.61
C GLY A 151 7.65 -21.15 7.91
N VAL A 152 6.49 -20.75 7.37
CA VAL A 152 5.56 -21.63 6.63
C VAL A 152 5.83 -21.51 5.13
N GLU A 153 5.98 -22.64 4.44
CA GLU A 153 6.13 -22.67 2.98
C GLU A 153 4.76 -22.65 2.27
N HIS A 154 4.64 -21.77 1.28
CA HIS A 154 3.44 -21.56 0.49
C HIS A 154 3.73 -21.69 -1.00
N CYS A 155 2.89 -22.45 -1.71
CA CYS A 155 2.78 -22.46 -3.17
C CYS A 155 1.32 -22.16 -3.56
N TRP A 156 0.98 -20.87 -3.63
CA TRP A 156 -0.36 -20.41 -4.01
C TRP A 156 -0.64 -20.69 -5.49
N GLN A 157 -1.86 -21.09 -5.83
CA GLN A 157 -2.19 -21.59 -7.16
C GLN A 157 -2.74 -20.50 -8.11
N PRO A 158 -2.57 -20.67 -9.44
CA PRO A 158 -3.07 -19.73 -10.42
C PRO A 158 -4.56 -19.43 -10.26
N GLY A 159 -4.92 -18.15 -10.32
CA GLY A 159 -6.31 -17.70 -10.18
C GLY A 159 -6.82 -17.57 -8.74
N GLU A 160 -6.08 -18.04 -7.74
CA GLU A 160 -6.43 -17.85 -6.32
C GLU A 160 -6.00 -16.47 -5.83
N LEU A 161 -6.83 -15.79 -5.05
CA LEU A 161 -6.45 -14.54 -4.40
C LEU A 161 -6.01 -14.80 -2.96
N TRP A 162 -4.82 -14.34 -2.59
CA TRP A 162 -4.23 -14.57 -1.29
C TRP A 162 -3.85 -13.28 -0.59
N TYR A 163 -4.15 -13.19 0.70
CA TYR A 163 -3.55 -12.25 1.63
C TYR A 163 -2.34 -12.89 2.31
N GLY A 164 -1.26 -12.13 2.50
CA GLY A 164 -0.14 -12.49 3.38
C GLY A 164 0.23 -11.33 4.32
N ASP A 165 0.58 -11.65 5.57
CA ASP A 165 1.13 -10.71 6.55
C ASP A 165 2.64 -10.48 6.30
N PHE A 166 2.97 -9.73 5.25
CA PHE A 166 4.35 -9.45 4.84
C PHE A 166 5.15 -8.59 5.82
N SER A 167 4.55 -8.15 6.94
CA SER A 167 5.30 -7.57 8.04
C SER A 167 6.07 -8.61 8.87
N ARG A 168 5.68 -9.88 8.74
CA ARG A 168 6.43 -11.02 9.24
C ARG A 168 7.61 -11.29 8.32
N GLU A 169 8.59 -12.01 8.85
CA GLU A 169 9.76 -12.36 8.06
C GLU A 169 9.34 -13.26 6.91
N HIS A 170 9.86 -12.98 5.73
CA HIS A 170 9.57 -13.76 4.54
C HIS A 170 10.71 -13.73 3.52
N LEU A 171 10.73 -14.75 2.66
CA LEU A 171 11.56 -14.83 1.47
C LEU A 171 10.82 -15.58 0.37
N VAL A 172 11.26 -15.37 -0.87
CA VAL A 172 10.83 -16.19 -2.01
C VAL A 172 12.01 -16.95 -2.57
N ARG A 173 11.78 -18.19 -2.98
CA ARG A 173 12.78 -19.02 -3.68
C ARG A 173 12.11 -19.72 -4.86
N ASN A 174 12.81 -19.78 -5.98
CA ASN A 174 12.40 -20.55 -7.14
C ASN A 174 13.50 -21.52 -7.52
N THR A 175 13.39 -22.77 -7.07
CA THR A 175 14.33 -23.84 -7.43
C THR A 175 13.92 -24.57 -8.71
N SER A 176 12.80 -24.17 -9.33
CA SER A 176 12.32 -24.73 -10.59
C SER A 176 13.12 -24.23 -11.80
N ARG A 177 12.80 -24.80 -12.97
CA ARG A 177 13.27 -24.31 -14.28
C ARG A 177 12.31 -23.31 -14.94
N ALA A 178 11.15 -23.06 -14.33
CA ALA A 178 10.12 -22.19 -14.87
C ALA A 178 10.12 -20.82 -14.18
N THR A 179 9.67 -19.78 -14.88
CA THR A 179 9.48 -18.46 -14.27
C THR A 179 8.12 -18.39 -13.57
N ARG A 180 8.14 -18.05 -12.29
CA ARG A 180 6.94 -17.83 -11.47
C ARG A 180 6.51 -16.38 -11.55
N VAL A 181 5.25 -16.11 -11.94
CA VAL A 181 4.70 -14.77 -12.08
C VAL A 181 3.45 -14.62 -11.22
N HIS A 182 3.49 -13.66 -10.29
CA HIS A 182 2.33 -13.26 -9.50
C HIS A 182 2.00 -11.79 -9.76
N THR A 183 0.72 -11.46 -9.82
CA THR A 183 0.25 -10.09 -9.60
C THR A 183 0.28 -9.80 -8.12
N VAL A 184 1.03 -8.78 -7.71
CA VAL A 184 1.11 -8.29 -6.34
C VAL A 184 0.36 -6.97 -6.27
N ILE A 185 -0.64 -6.91 -5.38
CA ILE A 185 -1.60 -5.81 -5.29
C ILE A 185 -1.53 -5.22 -3.88
N ASP A 186 -0.99 -4.02 -3.78
CA ASP A 186 -0.90 -3.28 -2.53
C ASP A 186 -2.14 -2.39 -2.38
N VAL A 187 -2.97 -2.66 -1.38
CA VAL A 187 -4.28 -1.99 -1.19
C VAL A 187 -4.50 -1.57 0.25
N LEU A 188 -5.47 -0.67 0.44
CA LEU A 188 -5.97 -0.36 1.78
C LEU A 188 -6.98 -1.43 2.21
N LEU A 189 -6.94 -1.81 3.50
CA LEU A 189 -7.95 -2.72 4.04
C LEU A 189 -9.26 -1.98 4.28
N THR A 190 -10.32 -2.33 3.57
CA THR A 190 -11.69 -1.82 3.76
C THR A 190 -12.57 -2.89 4.40
N ALA A 191 -13.78 -2.51 4.86
CA ALA A 191 -14.72 -3.47 5.41
C ALA A 191 -15.19 -4.49 4.35
N GLU A 192 -15.36 -4.03 3.11
CA GLU A 192 -15.76 -4.82 1.95
C GLU A 192 -14.66 -5.83 1.56
N LEU A 193 -13.39 -5.42 1.60
CA LEU A 193 -12.28 -6.35 1.38
C LEU A 193 -12.14 -7.33 2.55
N ALA A 194 -12.36 -6.89 3.79
CA ALA A 194 -12.34 -7.77 4.96
C ALA A 194 -13.41 -8.88 4.88
N ALA A 195 -14.53 -8.62 4.21
CA ALA A 195 -15.57 -9.63 3.96
C ALA A 195 -15.12 -10.74 3.01
N TRP A 196 -14.02 -10.57 2.26
CA TRP A 196 -13.44 -11.63 1.42
C TRP A 196 -12.61 -12.64 2.20
N PHE A 197 -12.26 -12.36 3.46
CA PHE A 197 -11.50 -13.30 4.28
C PHE A 197 -12.39 -14.48 4.73
N PRO A 198 -11.81 -15.67 4.95
CA PRO A 198 -12.58 -16.83 5.36
C PRO A 198 -13.14 -16.68 6.79
N ALA A 199 -14.16 -17.48 7.12
CA ALA A 199 -14.90 -17.36 8.39
C ALA A 199 -13.99 -17.37 9.64
N CYS A 200 -12.90 -18.14 9.63
CA CYS A 200 -11.95 -18.22 10.74
C CYS A 200 -11.20 -16.90 11.02
N TRP A 201 -11.15 -15.97 10.06
CA TRP A 201 -10.54 -14.65 10.21
C TRP A 201 -11.53 -13.59 10.71
N GLN A 202 -12.83 -13.82 10.59
CA GLN A 202 -13.84 -12.80 10.83
C GLN A 202 -13.84 -12.31 12.28
N ASN A 203 -13.58 -13.19 13.26
CA ASN A 203 -13.43 -12.77 14.66
C ASN A 203 -12.26 -11.79 14.84
N LEU A 204 -11.11 -12.04 14.20
CA LEU A 204 -9.95 -11.16 14.25
C LEU A 204 -10.24 -9.81 13.58
N LEU A 205 -10.84 -9.82 12.39
CA LEU A 205 -11.13 -8.60 11.62
C LEU A 205 -12.16 -7.71 12.32
N THR A 206 -13.16 -8.31 12.97
CA THR A 206 -14.26 -7.57 13.62
C THR A 206 -13.96 -7.16 15.06
N ARG A 207 -13.09 -7.87 15.78
CA ARG A 207 -12.84 -7.63 17.22
C ARG A 207 -11.38 -7.43 17.60
N GLY A 208 -10.44 -7.75 16.71
CA GLY A 208 -9.02 -7.54 16.93
C GLY A 208 -8.58 -6.10 16.63
N GLU A 209 -7.30 -5.85 16.84
CA GLU A 209 -6.64 -4.57 16.54
C GLU A 209 -6.41 -4.41 15.04
N VAL A 210 -7.49 -4.23 14.29
CA VAL A 210 -7.48 -4.07 12.83
C VAL A 210 -7.96 -2.67 12.47
N LEU A 211 -7.21 -2.01 11.59
CA LEU A 211 -7.58 -0.71 11.03
C LEU A 211 -8.29 -0.95 9.70
N LEU A 212 -9.57 -0.59 9.66
CA LEU A 212 -10.33 -0.50 8.42
C LEU A 212 -10.32 0.96 7.94
N ASN A 213 -10.04 1.12 6.67
CA ASN A 213 -10.11 2.38 5.93
C ASN A 213 -11.49 2.50 5.31
N HIS A 214 -11.90 3.73 5.07
CA HIS A 214 -13.06 4.06 4.29
C HIS A 214 -12.78 3.79 2.81
N VAL A 215 -13.80 3.34 2.11
CA VAL A 215 -13.85 3.46 0.64
C VAL A 215 -13.91 4.95 0.33
N THR A 216 -13.14 5.39 -0.68
CA THR A 216 -13.06 6.80 -1.07
C THR A 216 -14.46 7.43 -1.16
N PRO A 217 -14.71 8.58 -0.52
CA PRO A 217 -16.03 9.17 -0.46
C PRO A 217 -16.49 9.65 -1.83
N ALA A 218 -17.80 9.59 -2.08
CA ALA A 218 -18.40 10.05 -3.34
C ALA A 218 -18.32 11.58 -3.53
N ALA A 219 -18.18 12.34 -2.44
CA ALA A 219 -18.04 13.79 -2.46
C ALA A 219 -16.85 14.22 -1.58
N ILE A 220 -16.01 15.10 -2.14
CA ILE A 220 -14.85 15.68 -1.47
C ILE A 220 -15.23 17.13 -1.14
N LEU A 221 -15.25 17.50 0.14
CA LEU A 221 -15.40 18.93 0.47
C LEU A 221 -14.03 19.60 0.33
N PRO A 222 -14.01 20.89 -0.06
CA PRO A 222 -12.76 21.62 -0.18
C PRO A 222 -12.08 21.77 1.18
N TRP A 223 -10.77 21.91 1.15
CA TRP A 223 -9.99 22.29 2.32
C TRP A 223 -10.53 23.60 2.92
N SER A 224 -10.99 23.55 4.17
CA SER A 224 -11.77 24.65 4.77
C SER A 224 -10.93 25.85 5.18
N SER A 225 -9.62 25.67 5.42
CA SER A 225 -8.73 26.76 5.78
C SER A 225 -8.19 27.49 4.54
N ARG A 226 -7.84 28.77 4.67
CA ARG A 226 -7.23 29.51 3.55
C ARG A 226 -5.86 28.93 3.20
N LEU A 227 -5.67 28.56 1.94
CA LEU A 227 -4.39 28.12 1.40
C LEU A 227 -3.55 29.31 0.89
N PRO A 228 -2.20 29.24 0.93
CA PRO A 228 -1.41 28.19 1.57
C PRO A 228 -1.61 28.17 3.09
N TYR A 229 -1.69 26.97 3.67
CA TYR A 229 -1.80 26.77 5.12
C TYR A 229 -0.43 26.42 5.69
N ALA A 230 0.13 27.28 6.54
CA ALA A 230 1.41 27.05 7.19
C ALA A 230 1.21 26.57 8.64
N THR A 231 2.00 25.59 9.08
CA THR A 231 1.99 25.07 10.45
C THR A 231 3.34 24.45 10.81
N ARG A 232 3.45 23.83 11.98
CA ARG A 232 4.59 23.01 12.37
C ARG A 232 4.13 21.63 12.80
N LEU A 233 4.68 20.60 12.18
CA LEU A 233 4.33 19.20 12.47
C LEU A 233 5.41 18.51 13.28
N PRO A 234 5.07 17.58 14.19
CA PRO A 234 6.05 16.70 14.80
C PRO A 234 6.83 15.93 13.73
N SER A 235 8.15 15.79 13.90
CA SER A 235 9.01 15.12 12.93
C SER A 235 8.58 13.67 12.67
N GLY A 236 8.01 12.99 13.67
CA GLY A 236 7.47 11.65 13.52
C GLY A 236 6.29 11.55 12.54
N PHE A 237 5.59 12.64 12.26
CA PHE A 237 4.33 12.58 11.51
C PHE A 237 4.55 12.31 10.01
N ALA A 238 5.64 12.83 9.46
CA ALA A 238 6.09 12.58 8.07
C ALA A 238 7.19 11.50 7.97
N ASP A 239 7.54 10.88 9.10
CA ASP A 239 8.41 9.70 9.17
C ASP A 239 7.54 8.45 9.36
N PHE A 240 7.33 7.71 8.26
CA PHE A 240 6.43 6.56 8.24
C PHE A 240 6.95 5.33 9.00
N ASP A 241 8.23 5.34 9.37
CA ASP A 241 8.88 4.32 10.21
C ASP A 241 8.86 4.68 11.69
N ALA A 242 8.58 5.95 12.04
CA ALA A 242 8.52 6.40 13.43
C ALA A 242 7.48 5.60 14.25
N SER A 243 7.91 5.11 15.42
CA SER A 243 7.06 4.40 16.39
C SER A 243 6.06 5.32 17.10
N ALA A 244 6.38 6.63 17.19
CA ALA A 244 5.56 7.66 17.83
C ALA A 244 5.33 8.84 16.87
N PRO A 245 4.33 8.75 15.96
CA PRO A 245 4.21 9.72 14.87
C PRO A 245 3.75 11.12 15.30
N LEU A 246 3.23 11.28 16.53
CA LEU A 246 2.82 12.59 17.06
C LEU A 246 3.93 13.30 17.85
N ASP A 247 5.11 12.69 17.95
CA ASP A 247 6.24 13.17 18.75
C ASP A 247 7.41 13.66 17.89
N GLY A 248 8.43 14.20 18.56
CA GLY A 248 9.65 14.71 17.95
C GLY A 248 9.66 16.23 17.75
N ALA A 249 10.71 16.72 17.06
CA ALA A 249 10.91 18.15 16.84
C ALA A 249 9.85 18.71 15.89
N LEU A 250 9.39 19.95 16.15
CA LEU A 250 8.41 20.61 15.30
C LEU A 250 9.05 21.16 14.03
N LEU A 251 8.82 20.49 12.90
CA LEU A 251 9.29 20.84 11.57
C LEU A 251 8.32 21.79 10.88
N SER A 252 8.85 22.75 10.12
CA SER A 252 8.02 23.61 9.27
C SER A 252 7.25 22.79 8.25
N ALA A 253 5.95 23.06 8.14
CA ALA A 253 5.07 22.41 7.21
C ALA A 253 4.15 23.40 6.51
N ARG A 254 3.81 23.08 5.27
CA ARG A 254 2.93 23.88 4.42
C ARG A 254 2.00 22.98 3.64
N ILE A 255 0.73 23.35 3.56
CA ILE A 255 -0.26 22.70 2.72
C ILE A 255 -0.63 23.68 1.61
N ASP A 256 -0.57 23.19 0.38
CA ASP A 256 -0.86 23.90 -0.86
C ASP A 256 -1.82 23.08 -1.72
N THR A 257 -2.39 23.71 -2.75
CA THR A 257 -3.10 23.01 -3.84
C THR A 257 -2.26 23.13 -5.11
N GLU A 258 -1.98 22.00 -5.73
CA GLU A 258 -1.34 21.94 -7.04
C GLU A 258 -2.31 22.38 -8.16
N PRO A 259 -1.84 22.71 -9.37
CA PRO A 259 -2.71 23.11 -10.48
C PRO A 259 -3.78 22.09 -10.87
N ASP A 260 -3.56 20.80 -10.57
CA ASP A 260 -4.49 19.70 -10.82
C ASP A 260 -5.54 19.50 -9.69
N GLY A 261 -5.50 20.35 -8.66
CA GLY A 261 -6.41 20.29 -7.52
C GLY A 261 -5.97 19.36 -6.39
N VAL A 262 -4.84 18.66 -6.53
CA VAL A 262 -4.29 17.79 -5.46
C VAL A 262 -3.75 18.66 -4.34
N LEU A 263 -4.11 18.33 -3.09
CA LEU A 263 -3.49 18.95 -1.92
C LEU A 263 -2.12 18.34 -1.67
N THR A 264 -1.11 19.20 -1.49
CA THR A 264 0.26 18.80 -1.19
C THR A 264 0.65 19.29 0.19
N LEU A 265 1.04 18.37 1.07
CA LEU A 265 1.72 18.68 2.33
C LEU A 265 3.23 18.64 2.11
N THR A 266 3.91 19.76 2.33
CA THR A 266 5.37 19.84 2.36
C THR A 266 5.85 19.91 3.81
N VAL A 267 6.72 18.99 4.23
CA VAL A 267 7.34 18.98 5.58
C VAL A 267 8.85 18.94 5.44
N ALA A 268 9.54 19.96 5.97
CA ALA A 268 11.00 20.09 5.87
C ALA A 268 11.54 19.86 4.44
N GLY A 269 10.84 20.40 3.43
CA GLY A 269 11.21 20.29 2.01
C GLY A 269 10.79 19.00 1.30
N ARG A 270 10.22 18.01 2.01
CA ARG A 270 9.66 16.80 1.41
C ARG A 270 8.17 16.99 1.13
N ALA A 271 7.75 16.78 -0.11
CA ALA A 271 6.37 16.93 -0.54
C ALA A 271 5.61 15.60 -0.52
N PHE A 272 4.34 15.65 -0.11
CA PHE A 272 3.43 14.53 -0.03
C PHE A 272 2.07 14.91 -0.57
N ALA A 273 1.61 14.22 -1.61
CA ALA A 273 0.23 14.32 -2.08
C ALA A 273 -0.72 13.77 -1.01
N LEU A 274 -1.85 14.44 -0.83
CA LEU A 274 -2.90 14.05 0.09
C LEU A 274 -4.10 13.47 -0.67
N ALA A 275 -4.77 12.52 -0.04
CA ALA A 275 -6.00 11.92 -0.52
C ALA A 275 -7.12 12.14 0.50
N PRO A 276 -8.34 12.45 0.06
CA PRO A 276 -9.48 12.62 0.96
C PRO A 276 -9.87 11.27 1.59
N VAL A 277 -10.29 11.31 2.85
CA VAL A 277 -10.80 10.18 3.63
C VAL A 277 -12.31 10.30 3.80
N ASP A 278 -12.74 11.42 4.36
CA ASP A 278 -14.12 11.86 4.47
C ASP A 278 -14.18 13.36 4.20
N GLY A 279 -15.36 13.98 4.30
CA GLY A 279 -15.57 15.37 3.91
C GLY A 279 -14.58 16.39 4.52
N THR A 280 -13.89 16.10 5.63
CA THR A 280 -12.94 17.08 6.21
C THR A 280 -11.58 16.49 6.55
N GLU A 281 -11.42 15.18 6.43
CA GLU A 281 -10.20 14.47 6.79
C GLU A 281 -9.40 14.02 5.56
N TRP A 282 -8.08 14.16 5.66
CA TRP A 282 -7.14 13.85 4.59
C TRP A 282 -6.08 12.88 5.09
N ARG A 283 -5.68 11.92 4.26
CA ARG A 283 -4.53 11.02 4.50
C ARG A 283 -3.43 11.31 3.50
N PHE A 284 -2.26 10.76 3.74
CA PHE A 284 -1.21 10.72 2.73
C PHE A 284 -1.62 9.78 1.58
N SER A 285 -1.50 10.24 0.34
CA SER A 285 -1.60 9.37 -0.82
C SER A 285 -0.51 8.29 -0.72
N GLY A 286 -0.85 7.03 -1.00
CA GLY A 286 0.07 5.92 -0.76
C GLY A 286 0.18 5.44 0.69
N TRP A 287 -0.56 6.04 1.63
CA TRP A 287 -0.70 5.57 3.01
C TRP A 287 -2.17 5.31 3.37
N SER A 288 -2.39 4.53 4.42
CA SER A 288 -3.71 4.32 5.01
C SER A 288 -4.11 5.47 5.93
N GLU A 289 -5.33 5.39 6.46
CA GLU A 289 -5.85 6.23 7.55
C GLU A 289 -5.15 5.98 8.90
N GLN A 290 -4.04 5.23 8.91
CA GLN A 290 -3.12 5.17 10.04
C GLN A 290 -2.60 6.57 10.40
N ARG A 291 -2.57 7.51 9.44
CA ARG A 291 -2.26 8.94 9.68
C ARG A 291 -3.18 9.82 8.86
N THR A 292 -3.85 10.74 9.54
CA THR A 292 -4.74 11.71 8.91
C THR A 292 -4.58 13.10 9.50
N LEU A 293 -5.02 14.08 8.72
CA LEU A 293 -5.00 15.49 9.08
C LEU A 293 -6.33 16.14 8.71
N GLN A 294 -6.85 16.94 9.63
CA GLN A 294 -8.17 17.56 9.52
C GLN A 294 -8.10 19.01 10.03
N PRO A 295 -8.44 20.02 9.20
CA PRO A 295 -8.61 21.38 9.69
C PRO A 295 -9.71 21.44 10.75
N ASP A 296 -9.49 22.19 11.83
CA ASP A 296 -10.45 22.28 12.94
C ASP A 296 -11.50 23.40 12.76
N GLY A 297 -11.38 24.22 11.71
CA GLY A 297 -12.25 25.38 11.47
C GLY A 297 -11.90 26.63 12.30
N GLU A 298 -11.00 26.51 13.28
CA GLU A 298 -10.55 27.57 14.19
C GLU A 298 -9.09 27.99 13.91
N GLY A 299 -8.57 27.65 12.74
CA GLY A 299 -7.20 27.96 12.32
C GLY A 299 -6.15 26.99 12.84
N GLY A 300 -6.53 25.87 13.44
CA GLY A 300 -5.66 24.76 13.78
C GLY A 300 -5.79 23.58 12.82
N LEU A 301 -4.96 22.58 13.05
CA LEU A 301 -4.95 21.32 12.33
C LEU A 301 -4.88 20.18 13.34
N TRP A 302 -5.84 19.25 13.27
CA TRP A 302 -5.76 17.99 13.99
C TRP A 302 -4.88 17.02 13.22
N LEU A 303 -3.89 16.46 13.89
CA LEU A 303 -3.10 15.33 13.43
C LEU A 303 -3.63 14.11 14.16
N ARG A 304 -3.99 13.06 13.43
CA ARG A 304 -4.50 11.82 14.01
C ARG A 304 -3.65 10.65 13.57
N VAL A 305 -3.46 9.73 14.51
CA VAL A 305 -2.73 8.49 14.32
C VAL A 305 -3.58 7.36 14.83
N ARG A 306 -3.88 6.41 13.95
CA ARG A 306 -4.59 5.19 14.29
C ARG A 306 -3.63 4.01 14.30
N ARG A 307 -3.90 3.04 15.16
CA ARG A 307 -3.28 1.71 15.12
C ARG A 307 -4.30 0.69 15.60
N GLY A 308 -4.74 -0.19 14.70
CA GLY A 308 -5.90 -1.01 14.96
C GLY A 308 -7.10 -0.12 15.25
N ARG A 309 -7.64 -0.25 16.46
CA ARG A 309 -8.79 0.54 16.95
C ARG A 309 -8.37 1.71 17.83
N ALA A 310 -7.10 1.78 18.23
CA ALA A 310 -6.59 2.90 18.99
C ALA A 310 -6.49 4.16 18.12
N LEU A 311 -6.85 5.29 18.71
CA LEU A 311 -6.71 6.63 18.14
C LEU A 311 -5.92 7.49 19.12
N ALA A 312 -4.91 8.18 18.60
CA ALA A 312 -4.25 9.28 19.27
C ALA A 312 -4.30 10.51 18.36
N ASP A 313 -4.41 11.68 18.96
CA ASP A 313 -4.48 12.93 18.21
C ASP A 313 -3.67 14.04 18.87
N ARG A 314 -3.26 15.00 18.05
CA ARG A 314 -2.53 16.20 18.47
C ARG A 314 -3.01 17.37 17.65
N ARG A 315 -3.45 18.42 18.31
CA ARG A 315 -3.72 19.71 17.67
C ARG A 315 -2.42 20.49 17.47
N VAL A 316 -2.23 21.05 16.28
CA VAL A 316 -1.19 22.03 16.00
C VAL A 316 -1.82 23.34 15.51
N PRO A 317 -1.35 24.51 15.99
CA PRO A 317 -1.86 25.79 15.51
C PRO A 317 -1.33 26.11 14.12
N ALA A 318 -2.04 26.96 13.37
CA ALA A 318 -1.44 27.62 12.20
C ALA A 318 -0.21 28.45 12.63
N ALA A 319 0.78 28.50 11.75
CA ALA A 319 1.87 29.46 11.90
C ALA A 319 1.32 30.90 11.74
N PRO A 320 1.87 31.88 12.49
CA PRO A 320 1.53 33.28 12.28
C PRO A 320 1.76 33.65 10.81
N ARG A 321 0.79 34.33 10.18
CA ARG A 321 1.01 34.88 8.84
C ARG A 321 1.98 36.06 9.00
N THR A 322 3.12 36.00 8.32
CA THR A 322 3.94 37.20 8.14
C THR A 322 3.11 38.21 7.33
N PRO A 323 2.98 39.47 7.79
CA PRO A 323 2.22 40.51 7.09
C PRO A 323 2.76 40.79 5.69
#